data_AF-X6I3E9-F1
#
_entry.id   AF-X6I3E9-F1
#
_cell.length_a   1.000
_cell.length_b   1.000
_cell.length_c   1.000
_cell.angle_alpha   90.00
_cell.angle_beta   90.00
_cell.angle_gamma   90.00
#
_symmetry.space_group_name_H-M   'P 1'
#
loop_
_entity.id
_entity.type
_entity.pdbx_description
1 polymer ?
#
loop_
_entity_poly.entity_id
_entity_poly.type
_entity_poly.pdbx_seq_one_letter_code
_entity_poly.pdbx_strand_id
1 'polypeptide(L)'
;MPASRLIILGVAVAAAGGAGYVAKNMVAVPPQQVVADAPQAPAIALQDVLVLSGDVPMGSPLENNLSWESWPSDGINANFITRAAEPEAREKLKGSVARMAMYTGEPLRRSKLIGEGQSFMSSILPTGMRAVATAISADTSAGGFILPNDFVDVIMTRRSDTGNGGSGFTTETILKNIRVLAIDQTIQEDEEGKKTRVGQTATLELTPQQAEIITVAQQMADRLTLALRSITDNKEKGTDEADYLVSGSGRRGTVRLIKSGEVSEVGARK
;
A
#
# COMPACT_ATOMS: atom_id res chain seq x y z
N MET A 1 -37.30 -46.03 -92.64
CA MET A 1 -37.29 -44.63 -92.14
C MET A 1 -36.84 -43.71 -93.28
N PRO A 2 -37.42 -42.51 -93.46
CA PRO A 2 -36.99 -41.62 -94.53
C PRO A 2 -35.51 -41.22 -94.32
N ALA A 3 -34.71 -41.24 -95.39
CA ALA A 3 -33.26 -40.99 -95.34
C ALA A 3 -32.89 -39.66 -94.65
N SER A 4 -33.77 -38.67 -94.73
CA SER A 4 -33.66 -37.38 -94.03
C SER A 4 -33.60 -37.51 -92.51
N ARG A 5 -34.34 -38.46 -91.89
CA ARG A 5 -34.30 -38.68 -90.43
C ARG A 5 -33.00 -39.33 -89.97
N LEU A 6 -32.38 -40.19 -90.79
CA LEU A 6 -31.08 -40.79 -90.47
C LEU A 6 -29.95 -39.76 -90.56
N ILE A 7 -30.01 -38.85 -91.53
CA ILE A 7 -29.03 -37.75 -91.66
C ILE A 7 -29.13 -36.78 -90.48
N ILE A 8 -30.36 -36.40 -90.08
CA ILE A 8 -30.58 -35.52 -88.92
C ILE A 8 -30.08 -36.19 -87.62
N LEU A 9 -30.33 -37.49 -87.45
CA LEU A 9 -29.85 -38.25 -86.29
C LEU A 9 -28.31 -38.29 -86.24
N GLY A 10 -27.65 -38.50 -87.39
CA GLY A 10 -26.19 -38.51 -87.48
C GLY A 10 -25.56 -37.14 -87.12
N VAL A 11 -26.14 -36.05 -87.62
CA VAL A 11 -25.69 -34.69 -87.31
C VAL A 11 -25.91 -34.37 -85.82
N ALA A 12 -27.04 -34.79 -85.24
CA ALA A 12 -27.32 -34.60 -83.82
C ALA A 12 -26.31 -35.32 -82.92
N VAL A 13 -25.94 -36.56 -83.25
CA VAL A 13 -24.93 -37.33 -82.49
C VAL A 13 -23.55 -36.70 -82.63
N ALA A 14 -23.18 -36.24 -83.82
CA ALA A 14 -21.90 -35.57 -84.04
C ALA A 14 -21.80 -34.24 -83.26
N ALA A 15 -22.87 -33.43 -83.27
CA ALA A 15 -22.91 -32.18 -82.53
C ALA A 15 -22.88 -32.40 -81.01
N ALA A 16 -23.63 -33.39 -80.50
CA ALA A 16 -23.61 -33.75 -79.08
C ALA A 16 -22.23 -34.27 -78.64
N GLY A 17 -21.59 -35.09 -79.47
CA GLY A 17 -20.22 -35.56 -79.22
C GLY A 17 -19.20 -34.42 -79.21
N GLY A 18 -19.31 -33.50 -80.17
CA GLY A 18 -18.44 -32.31 -80.23
C GLY A 18 -18.60 -31.40 -79.02
N ALA A 19 -19.84 -31.10 -78.62
CA ALA A 19 -20.12 -30.29 -77.44
C ALA A 19 -19.62 -30.94 -76.14
N GLY A 20 -19.80 -32.25 -76.00
CA GLY A 20 -19.29 -33.01 -74.85
C GLY A 20 -17.75 -33.01 -74.76
N TYR A 21 -17.06 -33.06 -75.90
CA TYR A 21 -15.60 -32.99 -75.95
C TYR A 21 -15.08 -31.60 -75.54
N VAL A 22 -15.71 -30.53 -76.01
CA VAL A 22 -15.36 -29.15 -75.63
C VAL A 22 -15.64 -28.90 -74.15
N ALA A 23 -16.78 -29.39 -73.63
CA ALA A 23 -17.13 -29.26 -72.22
C ALA A 23 -16.15 -30.01 -71.31
N LYS A 24 -15.63 -31.17 -71.73
CA LYS A 24 -14.59 -31.91 -70.98
C LYS A 24 -13.24 -31.22 -70.99
N ASN A 25 -12.88 -30.53 -72.08
CA ASN A 25 -11.62 -29.78 -72.16
C ASN A 25 -11.72 -28.39 -71.50
N MET A 26 -12.93 -27.86 -71.29
CA MET A 26 -13.17 -26.72 -70.41
C MET A 26 -13.22 -27.19 -68.95
N VAL A 27 -12.09 -27.68 -68.45
CA VAL A 27 -11.85 -27.71 -67.00
C VAL A 27 -11.73 -26.24 -66.58
N ALA A 28 -12.84 -25.66 -66.12
CA ALA A 28 -12.80 -24.43 -65.36
C ALA A 28 -11.94 -24.72 -64.14
N VAL A 29 -10.70 -24.26 -64.16
CA VAL A 29 -9.87 -24.18 -62.96
C VAL A 29 -10.73 -23.37 -61.98
N PRO A 30 -11.26 -23.95 -60.89
CA PRO A 30 -11.95 -23.15 -59.90
C PRO A 30 -10.98 -22.03 -59.53
N PRO A 31 -11.43 -20.76 -59.47
CA PRO A 31 -10.52 -19.68 -59.11
C PRO A 31 -9.78 -20.16 -57.87
N GLN A 32 -8.46 -20.32 -58.00
CA GLN A 32 -7.64 -20.63 -56.85
C GLN A 32 -8.02 -19.56 -55.85
N GLN A 33 -8.61 -19.97 -54.72
CA GLN A 33 -8.69 -19.09 -53.59
C GLN A 33 -7.25 -18.73 -53.34
N VAL A 34 -6.87 -17.53 -53.79
CA VAL A 34 -5.66 -16.89 -53.32
C VAL A 34 -5.97 -16.80 -51.83
N VAL A 35 -5.45 -17.78 -51.08
CA VAL A 35 -5.19 -17.59 -49.67
C VAL A 35 -4.26 -16.41 -49.73
N ALA A 36 -4.83 -15.22 -49.58
CA ALA A 36 -4.06 -14.03 -49.44
C ALA A 36 -3.17 -14.38 -48.25
N ASP A 37 -1.87 -14.53 -48.51
CA ASP A 37 -0.83 -14.26 -47.53
C ASP A 37 -1.01 -12.78 -47.13
N ALA A 38 -2.11 -12.51 -46.42
CA ALA A 38 -2.18 -11.38 -45.53
C ALA A 38 -0.98 -11.59 -44.61
N PRO A 39 -0.09 -10.60 -44.47
CA PRO A 39 0.98 -10.69 -43.49
C PRO A 39 0.33 -11.09 -42.17
N GLN A 40 0.61 -12.31 -41.69
CA GLN A 40 0.23 -12.68 -40.34
C GLN A 40 0.91 -11.62 -39.47
N ALA A 41 0.12 -10.72 -38.89
CA ALA A 41 0.61 -9.79 -37.91
C ALA A 41 1.46 -10.61 -36.91
N PRO A 42 2.66 -10.15 -36.54
CA PRO A 42 3.56 -10.94 -35.70
C PRO A 42 2.77 -11.43 -34.49
N ALA A 43 2.71 -12.76 -34.33
CA ALA A 43 1.96 -13.36 -33.24
C ALA A 43 2.57 -12.84 -31.94
N ILE A 44 1.88 -11.90 -31.28
CA ILE A 44 2.33 -11.33 -30.02
C ILE A 44 2.36 -12.49 -29.03
N ALA A 45 3.54 -12.87 -28.56
CA ALA A 45 3.67 -13.92 -27.57
C ALA A 45 2.97 -13.46 -26.30
N LEU A 46 1.98 -14.21 -25.81
CA LEU A 46 1.27 -13.89 -24.59
C LEU A 46 1.77 -14.78 -23.44
N GLN A 47 1.79 -14.21 -22.24
CA GLN A 47 2.09 -14.94 -21.02
C GLN A 47 1.15 -14.47 -19.90
N ASP A 48 0.72 -15.42 -19.08
CA ASP A 48 -0.18 -15.15 -17.96
C ASP A 48 0.55 -14.47 -16.79
N VAL A 49 0.10 -13.28 -16.44
CA VAL A 49 0.55 -12.48 -15.30
C VAL A 49 -0.53 -12.48 -14.22
N LEU A 50 -0.10 -12.54 -12.96
CA LEU A 50 -1.00 -12.46 -11.81
C LEU A 50 -1.39 -11.00 -11.58
N VAL A 51 -2.68 -10.70 -11.67
CA VAL A 51 -3.25 -9.35 -11.54
C VAL A 51 -4.28 -9.31 -10.41
N LEU A 52 -4.57 -8.09 -9.96
CA LEU A 52 -5.64 -7.83 -9.00
C LEU A 52 -7.00 -7.87 -9.71
N SER A 53 -7.94 -8.68 -9.22
CA SER A 53 -9.32 -8.72 -9.76
C SER A 53 -10.27 -7.71 -9.11
N GLY A 54 -9.79 -6.95 -8.13
CA GLY A 54 -10.54 -5.93 -7.39
C GLY A 54 -9.60 -4.97 -6.67
N ASP A 55 -10.16 -3.89 -6.14
CA ASP A 55 -9.40 -2.91 -5.36
C ASP A 55 -9.06 -3.47 -3.97
N VAL A 56 -7.78 -3.36 -3.60
CA VAL A 56 -7.24 -3.88 -2.34
C VAL A 56 -6.64 -2.73 -1.54
N PRO A 57 -7.32 -2.27 -0.46
CA PRO A 57 -6.79 -1.26 0.43
C PRO A 57 -5.49 -1.72 1.11
N MET A 58 -4.67 -0.75 1.52
CA MET A 58 -3.51 -1.02 2.37
C MET A 58 -3.93 -1.74 3.65
N GLY A 59 -3.18 -2.78 4.04
CA GLY A 59 -3.42 -3.56 5.26
C GLY A 59 -4.50 -4.64 5.11
N SER A 60 -5.17 -4.75 3.95
CA SER A 60 -6.14 -5.81 3.70
C SER A 60 -5.48 -7.07 3.11
N PRO A 61 -6.02 -8.27 3.41
CA PRO A 61 -5.56 -9.51 2.80
C PRO A 61 -5.98 -9.58 1.32
N LEU A 62 -5.18 -10.26 0.49
CA LEU A 62 -5.50 -10.44 -0.93
C LEU A 62 -6.72 -11.33 -1.15
N GLU A 63 -6.87 -12.40 -0.36
CA GLU A 63 -7.97 -13.37 -0.46
C GLU A 63 -8.26 -13.76 -1.92
N ASN A 64 -9.49 -13.52 -2.39
CA ASN A 64 -9.95 -13.90 -3.72
C ASN A 64 -9.69 -12.81 -4.78
N ASN A 65 -8.99 -11.72 -4.45
CA ASN A 65 -8.74 -10.60 -5.37
C ASN A 65 -7.60 -10.86 -6.36
N LEU A 66 -7.34 -12.11 -6.72
CA LEU A 66 -6.24 -12.52 -7.59
C LEU A 66 -6.77 -13.30 -8.80
N SER A 67 -6.40 -12.85 -10.00
CA SER A 67 -6.70 -13.50 -11.27
C SER A 67 -5.47 -13.57 -12.16
N TRP A 68 -5.46 -14.55 -13.06
CA TRP A 68 -4.48 -14.62 -14.13
C TRP A 68 -5.01 -13.88 -15.35
N GLU A 69 -4.19 -13.02 -15.94
CA GLU A 69 -4.52 -12.26 -17.14
C GLU A 69 -3.41 -12.39 -18.18
N SER A 70 -3.80 -12.54 -19.44
CA SER A 70 -2.84 -12.73 -20.53
C SER A 70 -2.26 -11.39 -20.96
N TRP A 71 -0.94 -11.27 -20.86
CA TRP A 71 -0.18 -10.07 -21.17
C TRP A 71 0.82 -10.30 -22.31
N PRO A 72 1.09 -9.29 -23.16
CA PRO A 72 2.18 -9.33 -24.13
C PRO A 72 3.51 -9.57 -23.43
N SER A 73 4.25 -10.59 -23.89
CA SER A 73 5.50 -11.03 -23.26
C SER A 73 6.56 -9.93 -23.24
N ASP A 74 6.58 -9.07 -24.27
CA ASP A 74 7.50 -7.93 -24.37
C ASP A 74 7.26 -6.86 -23.29
N GLY A 75 6.06 -6.82 -22.71
CA GLY A 75 5.68 -5.90 -21.62
C GLY A 75 5.90 -6.46 -20.21
N ILE A 76 6.34 -7.70 -20.09
CA ILE A 76 6.50 -8.35 -18.78
C ILE A 76 7.83 -7.95 -18.16
N ASN A 77 7.76 -7.33 -16.99
CA ASN A 77 8.91 -7.02 -16.16
C ASN A 77 9.28 -8.24 -15.29
N ALA A 78 10.57 -8.41 -14.99
CA ALA A 78 11.08 -9.43 -14.08
C ALA A 78 10.44 -9.42 -12.66
N ASN A 79 9.83 -8.31 -12.25
CA ASN A 79 9.15 -8.19 -10.96
C ASN A 79 7.71 -8.72 -10.97
N PHE A 80 7.13 -9.04 -12.13
CA PHE A 80 5.78 -9.60 -12.21
C PHE A 80 5.77 -11.09 -11.93
N ILE A 81 4.69 -11.53 -11.31
CA ILE A 81 4.48 -12.93 -11.00
C ILE A 81 3.77 -13.55 -12.19
N THR A 82 4.44 -14.47 -12.88
CA THR A 82 3.91 -15.16 -14.07
C THR A 82 3.52 -16.59 -13.73
N ARG A 83 2.50 -17.13 -14.42
CA ARG A 83 2.06 -18.51 -14.19
C ARG A 83 3.15 -19.52 -14.53
N ALA A 84 3.99 -19.20 -15.52
CA ALA A 84 5.09 -20.04 -15.93
C ALA A 84 6.17 -20.18 -14.85
N ALA A 85 6.48 -19.09 -14.14
CA ALA A 85 7.45 -19.11 -13.04
C ALA A 85 6.86 -19.70 -11.76
N GLU A 86 5.60 -19.34 -11.45
CA GLU A 86 4.96 -19.68 -10.19
C GLU A 86 3.48 -20.07 -10.36
N PRO A 87 3.19 -21.33 -10.75
CA PRO A 87 1.82 -21.78 -11.02
C PRO A 87 0.89 -21.70 -9.79
N GLU A 88 1.45 -21.89 -8.60
CA GLU A 88 0.73 -21.91 -7.32
C GLU A 88 0.66 -20.54 -6.64
N ALA A 89 1.16 -19.47 -7.26
CA ALA A 89 1.23 -18.15 -6.65
C ALA A 89 -0.14 -17.64 -6.16
N ARG A 90 -1.21 -17.92 -6.91
CA ARG A 90 -2.57 -17.53 -6.52
C ARG A 90 -2.98 -18.14 -5.18
N GLU A 91 -2.61 -19.39 -4.90
CA GLU A 91 -3.00 -20.07 -3.66
C GLU A 91 -2.09 -19.64 -2.49
N LYS A 92 -0.78 -19.53 -2.74
CA LYS A 92 0.19 -19.11 -1.71
C LYS A 92 -0.03 -17.67 -1.26
N LEU A 93 -0.35 -16.77 -2.20
CA LEU A 93 -0.46 -15.35 -1.91
C LEU A 93 -1.84 -14.92 -1.40
N LYS A 94 -2.84 -15.81 -1.36
CA LYS A 94 -4.18 -15.53 -0.78
C LYS A 94 -4.11 -14.94 0.63
N GLY A 95 -3.23 -15.48 1.47
CA GLY A 95 -3.03 -15.03 2.85
C GLY A 95 -2.11 -13.82 3.01
N SER A 96 -1.53 -13.32 1.92
CA SER A 96 -0.63 -12.16 1.98
C SER A 96 -1.43 -10.86 2.19
N VAL A 97 -0.82 -9.92 2.91
CA VAL A 97 -1.43 -8.62 3.21
C VAL A 97 -0.82 -7.53 2.32
N ALA A 98 -1.65 -6.64 1.79
CA ALA A 98 -1.22 -5.52 0.98
C ALA A 98 -0.43 -4.49 1.80
N ARG A 99 0.81 -4.20 1.38
CA ARG A 99 1.67 -3.16 1.97
C ARG A 99 1.22 -1.74 1.58
N MET A 100 0.53 -1.60 0.46
CA MET A 100 0.01 -0.33 -0.07
C MET A 100 -1.30 -0.59 -0.82
N ALA A 101 -2.07 0.47 -1.07
CA ALA A 101 -3.28 0.35 -1.88
C ALA A 101 -2.94 -0.10 -3.30
N MET A 102 -3.72 -1.05 -3.81
CA MET A 102 -3.63 -1.59 -5.18
C MET A 102 -5.02 -1.56 -5.79
N TYR A 103 -5.07 -1.37 -7.11
CA TYR A 103 -6.31 -1.25 -7.85
C TYR A 103 -6.49 -2.44 -8.78
N THR A 104 -7.75 -2.69 -9.14
CA THR A 104 -8.10 -3.72 -10.12
C THR A 104 -7.32 -3.57 -11.43
N GLY A 105 -6.91 -4.70 -12.02
CA GLY A 105 -6.11 -4.79 -13.24
C GLY A 105 -4.61 -4.52 -13.06
N GLU A 106 -4.13 -4.12 -11.87
CA GLU A 106 -2.70 -3.95 -11.65
C GLU A 106 -1.98 -5.32 -11.55
N PRO A 107 -0.80 -5.50 -12.17
CA PRO A 107 0.07 -6.65 -11.92
C PRO A 107 0.54 -6.73 -10.48
N LEU A 108 0.40 -7.90 -9.88
CA LEU A 108 0.87 -8.17 -8.54
C LEU A 108 2.40 -8.25 -8.50
N ARG A 109 2.98 -7.53 -7.55
CA ARG A 109 4.43 -7.55 -7.27
C ARG A 109 4.67 -7.94 -5.83
N ARG A 110 5.66 -8.81 -5.59
CA ARG A 110 6.06 -9.25 -4.24
C ARG A 110 6.42 -8.08 -3.32
N SER A 111 7.00 -7.02 -3.86
CA SER A 111 7.36 -5.81 -3.09
C SER A 111 6.17 -5.06 -2.49
N LYS A 112 4.96 -5.29 -3.02
CA LYS A 112 3.69 -4.72 -2.52
C LYS A 112 3.02 -5.58 -1.46
N LEU A 113 3.61 -6.71 -1.09
CA LEU A 113 3.07 -7.63 -0.11
C LEU A 113 3.91 -7.70 1.15
N ILE A 114 3.26 -8.08 2.24
CA ILE A 114 3.90 -8.43 3.49
C ILE A 114 4.06 -9.94 3.50
N GLY A 115 5.26 -10.42 3.85
CA GLY A 115 5.59 -11.84 3.88
C GLY A 115 4.74 -12.62 4.89
N GLU A 116 4.52 -13.91 4.63
CA GLU A 116 3.75 -14.81 5.50
C GLU A 116 4.26 -14.76 6.95
N GLY A 117 3.33 -14.65 7.91
CA GLY A 117 3.63 -14.64 9.34
C GLY A 117 4.15 -13.33 9.93
N GLN A 118 4.29 -12.26 9.13
CA GLN A 118 4.65 -10.94 9.64
C GLN A 118 3.39 -10.06 9.80
N SER A 119 3.19 -9.49 11.00
CA SER A 119 2.18 -8.45 11.19
C SER A 119 2.55 -7.22 10.35
N PHE A 120 1.57 -6.58 9.71
CA PHE A 120 1.75 -5.35 8.92
C PHE A 120 2.64 -4.36 9.66
N MET A 121 2.32 -4.10 10.93
CA MET A 121 3.05 -3.15 11.75
C MET A 121 4.48 -3.62 12.07
N SER A 122 4.70 -4.91 12.34
CA SER A 122 6.06 -5.45 12.58
C SER A 122 6.93 -5.48 11.31
N SER A 123 6.31 -5.49 10.13
CA SER A 123 7.01 -5.54 8.84
C SER A 123 7.41 -4.16 8.29
N ILE A 124 6.70 -3.10 8.69
CA ILE A 124 6.99 -1.72 8.27
C ILE A 124 7.86 -0.96 9.27
N LEU A 125 7.96 -1.46 10.51
CA LEU A 125 8.70 -0.82 11.57
C LEU A 125 10.21 -0.98 11.35
N PRO A 126 10.99 0.11 11.30
CA PRO A 126 12.44 0.01 11.17
C PRO A 126 13.08 -0.77 12.32
N THR A 127 14.20 -1.44 12.04
CA THR A 127 14.97 -2.14 13.08
C THR A 127 15.34 -1.19 14.21
N GLY A 128 15.02 -1.57 15.45
CA GLY A 128 15.29 -0.76 16.63
C GLY A 128 14.19 0.23 17.00
N MET A 129 13.10 0.32 16.23
CA MET A 129 11.93 1.13 16.57
C MET A 129 10.82 0.29 17.22
N ARG A 130 9.90 0.95 17.92
CA ARG A 130 8.74 0.41 18.63
C ARG A 130 7.50 1.19 18.20
N ALA A 131 6.39 0.49 18.01
CA ALA A 131 5.10 1.11 17.75
C ALA A 131 4.32 1.24 19.06
N VAL A 132 3.95 2.47 19.45
CA VAL A 132 3.16 2.71 20.67
C VAL A 132 1.89 3.48 20.33
N ALA A 133 0.75 2.96 20.78
CA ALA A 133 -0.55 3.60 20.62
C ALA A 133 -0.75 4.70 21.67
N THR A 134 -1.26 5.85 21.24
CA THR A 134 -1.65 6.96 22.10
C THR A 134 -3.07 7.39 21.76
N ALA A 135 -3.91 7.53 22.77
CA ALA A 135 -5.28 8.01 22.60
C ALA A 135 -5.27 9.47 22.13
N ILE A 136 -6.11 9.77 21.14
CA ILE A 136 -6.28 11.10 20.58
C ILE A 136 -7.76 11.42 20.40
N SER A 137 -8.02 12.71 20.23
CA SER A 137 -9.32 13.31 19.94
C SER A 137 -9.13 14.39 18.87
N ALA A 138 -10.22 14.88 18.28
CA ALA A 138 -10.13 15.90 17.22
C ALA A 138 -9.33 17.14 17.67
N ASP A 139 -9.49 17.58 18.92
CA ASP A 139 -8.81 18.74 19.48
C ASP A 139 -7.36 18.47 19.88
N THR A 140 -6.96 17.22 20.10
CA THR A 140 -5.58 16.81 20.43
C THR A 140 -4.80 16.29 19.22
N SER A 141 -5.42 16.22 18.04
CA SER A 141 -4.82 15.70 16.79
C SER A 141 -4.84 16.72 15.64
N ALA A 142 -4.56 17.98 15.95
CA ALA A 142 -4.57 19.09 14.99
C ALA A 142 -5.86 19.14 14.14
N GLY A 143 -7.04 18.89 14.73
CA GLY A 143 -8.32 18.91 14.03
C GLY A 143 -8.61 17.65 13.18
N GLY A 144 -7.88 16.56 13.40
CA GLY A 144 -8.02 15.32 12.61
C GLY A 144 -7.28 15.34 11.27
N PHE A 145 -6.42 16.34 11.04
CA PHE A 145 -5.60 16.46 9.82
C PHE A 145 -4.32 15.62 9.84
N ILE A 146 -3.99 15.00 10.97
CA ILE A 146 -2.83 14.11 11.08
C ILE A 146 -3.13 12.82 10.29
N LEU A 147 -2.28 12.50 9.33
CA LEU A 147 -2.36 11.30 8.51
C LEU A 147 -1.21 10.33 8.82
N PRO A 148 -1.35 9.05 8.44
CA PRO A 148 -0.21 8.13 8.44
C PRO A 148 0.95 8.70 7.62
N ASN A 149 2.18 8.49 8.12
CA ASN A 149 3.44 9.02 7.60
C ASN A 149 3.71 10.51 7.86
N ASP A 150 2.83 11.22 8.58
CA ASP A 150 3.14 12.56 9.07
C ASP A 150 4.09 12.54 10.26
N PHE A 151 4.68 13.70 10.55
CA PHE A 151 5.56 13.92 11.70
C PHE A 151 4.88 14.86 12.69
N VAL A 152 4.97 14.51 13.98
CA VAL A 152 4.33 15.23 15.07
C VAL A 152 5.30 15.49 16.21
N ASP A 153 5.05 16.56 16.95
CA ASP A 153 5.61 16.76 18.29
C ASP A 153 4.56 16.35 19.33
N VAL A 154 4.98 15.68 20.39
CA VAL A 154 4.10 15.26 21.49
C VAL A 154 4.23 16.26 22.63
N ILE A 155 3.14 16.97 22.92
CA ILE A 155 3.06 17.96 23.98
C ILE A 155 2.29 17.36 25.14
N MET A 156 2.89 17.39 26.33
CA MET A 156 2.30 16.97 27.58
C MET A 156 1.85 18.19 28.37
N THR A 157 0.62 18.15 28.89
CA THR A 157 0.12 19.09 29.88
C THR A 157 -0.31 18.33 31.13
N ARG A 158 0.16 18.78 32.30
CA ARG A 158 -0.20 18.23 33.60
C ARG A 158 -0.40 19.35 34.62
N ARG A 159 -1.22 19.10 35.64
CA ARG A 159 -1.38 20.02 36.77
C ARG A 159 -0.06 20.17 37.52
N SER A 160 0.28 21.41 37.87
CA SER A 160 1.43 21.74 38.69
C SER A 160 1.04 21.62 40.15
N ASP A 161 1.67 20.70 40.87
CA ASP A 161 1.50 20.59 42.32
C ASP A 161 2.47 21.54 43.04
N THR A 162 2.28 22.84 42.82
CA THR A 162 2.95 23.85 43.64
C THR A 162 2.15 23.97 44.92
N GLY A 163 2.69 23.47 46.04
CA GLY A 163 2.07 23.42 47.38
C GLY A 163 1.70 24.77 48.01
N ASN A 164 1.52 25.83 47.20
CA ASN A 164 1.16 27.18 47.59
C ASN A 164 -0.10 27.64 46.82
N GLY A 165 -1.21 26.90 46.96
CA GLY A 165 -2.57 27.36 46.65
C GLY A 165 -2.92 27.74 45.19
N GLY A 166 -1.99 27.67 44.25
CA GLY A 166 -2.21 27.95 42.84
C GLY A 166 -2.30 26.67 42.01
N SER A 167 -3.49 26.36 41.47
CA SER A 167 -3.64 25.29 40.47
C SER A 167 -3.11 25.76 39.12
N GLY A 168 -1.81 25.67 38.91
CA GLY A 168 -1.17 25.95 37.61
C GLY A 168 -1.17 24.72 36.70
N PHE A 169 -0.91 24.92 35.42
CA PHE A 169 -0.58 23.84 34.48
C PHE A 169 0.89 23.95 34.07
N THR A 170 1.56 22.82 33.96
CA THR A 170 2.89 22.71 33.35
C THR A 170 2.73 22.02 32.01
N THR A 171 3.16 22.71 30.95
CA THR A 171 3.10 22.21 29.57
C THR A 171 4.48 22.15 28.98
N GLU A 172 4.81 21.04 28.33
CA GLU A 172 6.12 20.82 27.72
C GLU A 172 6.05 19.84 26.54
N THR A 173 6.93 20.03 25.57
CA THR A 173 7.11 19.08 24.46
C THR A 173 8.01 17.95 24.93
N ILE A 174 7.46 16.74 25.05
CA ILE A 174 8.16 15.58 25.59
C ILE A 174 8.89 14.76 24.52
N LEU A 175 8.37 14.78 23.29
CA LEU A 175 8.95 14.10 22.14
C LEU A 175 8.82 15.03 20.92
N LYS A 176 9.85 15.05 20.08
CA LYS A 176 9.89 15.87 18.88
C LYS A 176 10.14 15.03 17.64
N ASN A 177 9.59 15.45 16.51
CA ASN A 177 9.80 14.84 15.20
C ASN A 177 9.47 13.33 15.16
N ILE A 178 8.34 12.94 15.75
CA ILE A 178 7.89 11.55 15.82
C ILE A 178 7.01 11.24 14.61
N ARG A 179 7.30 10.14 13.93
CA ARG A 179 6.51 9.69 12.78
C ARG A 179 5.25 8.96 13.25
N VAL A 180 4.13 9.25 12.61
CA VAL A 180 2.86 8.55 12.80
C VAL A 180 2.78 7.36 11.85
N LEU A 181 2.63 6.15 12.37
CA LEU A 181 2.52 4.92 11.58
C LEU A 181 1.09 4.70 11.08
N ALA A 182 0.11 4.94 11.95
CA ALA A 182 -1.29 4.72 11.64
C ALA A 182 -2.18 5.60 12.53
N ILE A 183 -3.36 5.94 12.02
CA ILE A 183 -4.46 6.51 12.80
C ILE A 183 -5.65 5.57 12.69
N ASP A 184 -6.18 5.14 13.82
CA ASP A 184 -7.47 4.45 13.87
C ASP A 184 -8.58 5.49 13.84
N GLN A 185 -9.26 5.58 12.69
CA GLN A 185 -10.30 6.57 12.44
C GLN A 185 -11.67 5.90 12.44
N THR A 186 -12.54 6.34 13.35
CA THR A 186 -13.96 5.99 13.32
C THR A 186 -14.76 7.06 12.59
N ILE A 187 -15.78 6.63 11.84
CA ILE A 187 -16.72 7.55 11.21
C ILE A 187 -17.73 7.94 12.29
N GLN A 188 -17.73 9.21 12.69
CA GLN A 188 -18.73 9.78 13.57
C GLN A 188 -19.68 10.63 12.73
N GLU A 189 -20.98 10.42 12.93
CA GLU A 189 -22.03 11.22 12.31
C GLU A 189 -22.42 12.29 13.34
N ASP A 190 -22.26 13.57 12.97
CA ASP A 190 -22.71 14.67 13.82
C ASP A 190 -24.24 14.81 13.80
N GLU A 191 -24.78 15.67 14.67
CA GLU A 191 -26.23 15.91 14.79
C GLU A 191 -26.85 16.47 13.49
N GLU A 192 -26.04 16.92 12.54
CA GLU A 192 -26.41 17.45 11.22
C GLU A 192 -26.26 16.41 10.09
N GLY A 193 -25.93 15.15 10.43
CA GLY A 193 -25.79 14.06 9.47
C GLY A 193 -24.47 14.08 8.67
N LYS A 194 -23.52 14.93 9.04
CA LYS A 194 -22.21 15.03 8.39
C LYS A 194 -21.24 14.05 9.05
N LYS A 195 -20.76 13.13 8.22
CA LYS A 195 -19.81 12.09 8.59
C LYS A 195 -18.41 12.69 8.69
N THR A 196 -17.94 12.96 9.89
CA THR A 196 -16.57 13.37 10.15
C THR A 196 -15.73 12.16 10.58
N ARG A 197 -14.56 12.02 9.98
CA ARG A 197 -13.65 10.92 10.25
C ARG A 197 -12.68 11.40 11.34
N VAL A 198 -12.90 10.98 12.58
CA VAL A 198 -12.10 11.42 13.72
C VAL A 198 -11.23 10.25 14.21
N GLY A 199 -9.93 10.51 14.32
CA GLY A 199 -8.99 9.55 14.89
C GLY A 199 -9.23 9.38 16.39
N GLN A 200 -9.33 8.13 16.86
CA GLN A 200 -9.39 7.81 18.30
C GLN A 200 -8.02 7.41 18.85
N THR A 201 -7.18 6.80 18.00
CA THR A 201 -5.86 6.32 18.41
C THR A 201 -4.83 6.63 17.32
N ALA A 202 -3.69 7.16 17.73
CA ALA A 202 -2.52 7.32 16.89
C ALA A 202 -1.44 6.30 17.29
N THR A 203 -0.89 5.58 16.31
CA THR A 203 0.26 4.69 16.52
C THR A 203 1.53 5.45 16.13
N LEU A 204 2.45 5.63 17.08
CA LEU A 204 3.69 6.39 16.90
C LEU A 204 4.89 5.46 16.68
N GLU A 205 5.82 5.86 15.81
CA GLU A 205 7.13 5.22 15.61
C GLU A 205 8.14 5.79 16.60
N LEU A 206 8.53 5.03 17.60
CA LEU A 206 9.36 5.49 18.73
C LEU A 206 10.64 4.67 18.88
N THR A 207 11.70 5.27 19.40
CA THR A 207 12.84 4.52 19.95
C THR A 207 12.42 3.81 21.26
N PRO A 208 13.16 2.81 21.77
CA PRO A 208 12.84 2.17 23.04
C PRO A 208 12.77 3.16 24.21
N GLN A 209 13.68 4.14 24.25
CA GLN A 209 13.69 5.17 25.28
C GLN A 209 12.47 6.09 25.16
N GLN A 210 12.12 6.53 23.96
CA GLN A 210 10.93 7.33 23.72
C GLN A 210 9.63 6.56 24.06
N ALA A 211 9.62 5.24 23.85
CA ALA A 211 8.51 4.38 24.25
C ALA A 211 8.32 4.35 25.78
N GLU A 212 9.41 4.37 26.55
CA GLU A 212 9.32 4.51 28.01
C GLU A 212 8.82 5.91 28.42
N ILE A 213 9.33 6.97 27.77
CA ILE A 213 8.91 8.37 28.01
C ILE A 213 7.40 8.53 27.79
N ILE A 214 6.89 8.07 26.64
CA ILE A 214 5.46 8.21 26.33
C ILE A 214 4.60 7.38 27.30
N THR A 215 5.08 6.21 27.72
CA THR A 215 4.35 5.34 28.65
C THR A 215 4.18 6.02 30.01
N VAL A 216 5.24 6.66 30.52
CA VAL A 216 5.16 7.46 31.76
C VAL A 216 4.29 8.68 31.57
N ALA A 217 4.45 9.40 30.45
CA ALA A 217 3.66 10.58 30.15
C ALA A 217 2.15 10.27 30.08
N GLN A 218 1.75 9.14 29.50
CA GLN A 218 0.35 8.68 29.46
C GLN A 218 -0.26 8.48 30.86
N GLN A 219 0.56 8.15 31.86
CA GLN A 219 0.09 7.98 33.25
C GLN A 219 0.05 9.30 34.02
N MET A 220 0.94 10.23 33.70
CA MET A 220 1.11 11.48 34.46
C MET A 220 0.35 12.68 33.88
N ALA A 221 0.05 12.66 32.57
CA ALA A 221 -0.53 13.77 31.87
C ALA A 221 -2.03 13.88 32.13
N ASP A 222 -2.52 15.12 32.33
CA ASP A 222 -3.96 15.39 32.20
C ASP A 222 -4.35 15.38 30.71
N ARG A 223 -3.43 15.79 29.82
CA ARG A 223 -3.63 15.84 28.38
C ARG A 223 -2.33 15.65 27.61
N LEU A 224 -2.36 14.77 26.60
CA LEU A 224 -1.37 14.69 25.53
C LEU A 224 -1.94 15.34 24.27
N THR A 225 -1.14 16.10 23.54
CA THR A 225 -1.53 16.76 22.30
C THR A 225 -0.47 16.50 21.24
N LEU A 226 -0.91 16.07 20.06
CA LEU A 226 -0.07 15.89 18.90
C LEU A 226 -0.09 17.17 18.07
N ALA A 227 1.05 17.84 17.99
CA ALA A 227 1.24 19.00 17.13
C ALA A 227 1.81 18.55 15.79
N LEU A 228 1.03 18.71 14.72
CA LEU A 228 1.47 18.37 13.35
C LEU A 228 2.62 19.28 12.93
N ARG A 229 3.73 18.69 12.46
CA ARG A 229 4.89 19.45 11.96
C ARG A 229 4.72 19.78 10.48
N SER A 230 5.26 20.92 10.08
CA SER A 230 5.40 21.27 8.67
C SER A 230 6.36 20.29 7.99
N ILE A 231 6.06 19.93 6.74
CA ILE A 231 6.94 19.08 5.91
C ILE A 231 8.34 19.67 5.72
N THR A 232 8.50 21.00 5.85
CA THR A 232 9.80 21.69 5.77
C THR A 232 10.68 21.48 7.01
N ASP A 233 10.07 21.16 8.15
CA ASP A 233 10.73 21.18 9.46
C ASP A 233 11.13 19.77 9.94
N ASN A 234 10.85 18.74 9.12
CA ASN A 234 11.12 17.33 9.41
C ASN A 234 12.62 16.96 9.39
N LYS A 235 13.51 17.89 9.00
CA LYS A 235 14.97 17.65 8.91
C LYS A 235 15.70 17.84 10.23
N GLU A 236 15.05 18.45 11.22
CA GLU A 236 15.65 18.68 12.53
C GLU A 236 15.57 17.39 13.36
N LYS A 237 16.73 16.83 13.73
CA LYS A 237 16.76 15.72 14.70
C LYS A 237 16.40 16.28 16.06
N GLY A 238 15.33 15.78 16.68
CA GLY A 238 14.94 16.17 18.04
C GLY A 238 16.07 15.86 19.01
N THR A 239 16.78 16.88 19.49
CA THR A 239 17.90 16.74 20.43
C THR A 239 17.48 16.85 21.89
N ASP A 240 16.25 17.26 22.16
CA ASP A 240 15.70 17.46 23.50
C ASP A 240 14.46 16.58 23.70
N GLU A 241 14.68 15.40 24.28
CA GLU A 241 13.63 14.48 24.73
C GLU A 241 13.43 14.64 26.24
N ALA A 242 12.23 14.31 26.75
CA ALA A 242 11.90 14.38 28.17
C ALA A 242 12.48 13.20 28.99
N ASP A 243 13.79 12.97 28.90
CA ASP A 243 14.51 11.88 29.57
C ASP A 243 14.29 11.83 31.09
N TYR A 244 14.03 12.99 31.70
CA TYR A 244 13.77 13.13 33.13
C TYR A 244 12.46 12.44 33.58
N LEU A 245 11.57 12.05 32.65
CA LEU A 245 10.37 11.28 32.97
C LEU A 245 10.68 9.82 33.28
N VAL A 246 11.69 9.25 32.63
CA VAL A 246 12.09 7.84 32.79
C VAL A 246 13.21 7.71 33.79
N SER A 247 14.14 8.67 33.80
CA SER A 247 15.07 8.81 34.89
C SER A 247 14.39 9.60 36.01
N GLY A 248 13.80 8.92 36.98
CA GLY A 248 13.49 9.54 38.26
C GLY A 248 14.67 10.42 38.69
N SER A 249 14.38 11.56 39.34
CA SER A 249 15.21 12.74 39.64
C SER A 249 16.71 12.59 39.96
N GLY A 250 17.28 11.39 40.02
CA GLY A 250 18.68 11.06 40.27
C GLY A 250 19.59 10.70 39.07
N ARG A 251 19.23 10.94 37.80
CA ARG A 251 20.22 10.80 36.68
C ARG A 251 20.72 12.11 36.05
N ARG A 252 20.19 13.27 36.43
CA ARG A 252 20.96 14.51 36.24
C ARG A 252 21.98 14.54 37.35
N GLY A 253 23.27 14.43 37.01
CA GLY A 253 24.36 14.51 37.97
C GLY A 253 24.31 15.82 38.74
N THR A 254 23.61 15.84 39.87
CA THR A 254 23.79 16.84 40.91
C THR A 254 25.13 16.54 41.55
N VAL A 255 26.11 17.42 41.33
CA VAL A 255 27.36 17.37 42.08
C VAL A 255 27.06 17.99 43.43
N ARG A 256 26.98 17.15 44.46
CA ARG A 256 26.86 17.59 45.85
C ARG A 256 28.23 18.11 46.29
N LEU A 257 28.41 19.43 46.31
CA LEU A 257 29.64 20.05 46.76
C LEU A 257 29.59 20.20 48.29
N ILE A 258 30.50 19.54 48.99
CA ILE A 258 30.70 19.75 50.43
C ILE A 258 31.93 20.63 50.60
N LYS A 259 31.72 21.89 50.97
CA LYS A 259 32.80 22.83 51.29
C LYS A 259 32.62 23.32 52.72
N SER A 260 33.60 23.01 53.58
CA SER A 260 33.68 23.49 54.96
C SER A 260 32.45 23.20 55.85
N GLY A 261 31.72 22.10 55.57
CA GLY A 261 30.56 21.68 56.37
C GLY A 261 29.21 22.15 55.84
N GLU A 262 29.17 22.95 54.77
CA GLU A 262 27.94 23.37 54.10
C GLU A 262 27.71 22.52 52.84
N VAL A 263 26.50 21.98 52.71
CA VAL A 263 26.09 21.13 51.58
C VAL A 263 25.37 21.99 50.56
N SER A 264 25.96 22.15 49.38
CA SER A 264 25.36 22.89 48.26
C SER A 264 25.10 21.93 47.09
N GLU A 265 23.86 21.89 46.62
CA GLU A 265 23.48 21.18 45.39
C GLU A 265 23.49 22.16 44.21
N VAL A 266 24.40 21.91 43.25
CA VAL A 266 24.49 22.72 42.03
C VAL A 266 24.16 21.83 40.84
N GLY A 267 23.14 22.22 40.06
CA GLY A 267 22.78 21.52 38.84
C GLY A 267 23.90 21.65 37.79
N ALA A 268 24.31 20.53 37.20
CA ALA A 268 25.29 20.54 36.12
C ALA A 268 24.73 21.30 34.92
N ARG A 269 25.20 22.54 34.72
CA ARG A 269 24.98 23.29 33.48
C ARG A 269 25.98 22.76 32.45
N LYS A 270 25.47 22.45 31.26
CA LYS A 270 26.25 22.00 30.10
C LYS A 270 27.29 23.04 29.69
#